data_AF-A0A2A2LRQ4-F1
#
_entry.id   AF-A0A2A2LRQ4-F1
#
_cell.length_a   1.000
_cell.length_b   1.000
_cell.length_c   1.000
_cell.angle_alpha   90.00
_cell.angle_beta   90.00
_cell.angle_gamma   90.00
#
_symmetry.space_group_name_H-M   'P 1'
#
loop_
_entity.id
_entity.type
_entity.pdbx_description
1 polymer ?
#
loop_
_entity_poly.entity_id
_entity_poly.type
_entity_poly.pdbx_seq_one_letter_code
_entity_poly.pdbx_strand_id
1 'polypeptide(L)'
;MVKLFEQFPDITFIWKYEKPEENDFVKHLDNVHLSNWLPQNDILGDPRISLFITHGGAGSVFESAMNGVPVLTIPMFGDQMRNAKIVERHEFGLEYFKLDIPKSDKLVEAVKKILTDESYKKNGKKVAELFASRPFSPQEKLVKTIEIAGKFGADERFRNPGRNLTLVQYYNLDILLITKIPFASPPLKELRFALPRPPKPWSGIRDATKYGPACLSNSSTTKSPQKWVDEDCLHVNVFTNEDCIKSANCAVAFYVHGGGLQFDSAVMFNDSLIIESFASRDVIFITVGFRLGIFSHLVFEGDDVVHKNIGIYDLLAGLEFMHSEIRFFGGNKSHVTLYGHSYGGGIAVQLATSKKIDPKKRMQRQMEDEDHDPPGGIIRDGILFPQETMIDFLSDTGIHSNATILRGIAQQRNNWPVNVPVLTNDSVIFKLLEQYWTILANCFIAENEFASPIRLLIGTTTKEMDMDPKPESPTHQLFVEFNFQNIDEVRQKFYDDWNNTRLGFNHKFDTQYMFQVIPYTALSNVKNGGISYLYSYRNPKHPFHTDDLSYLLGVHSFEPDDNEKQIGAFYREMFSTFVKTGVPDNHFEPLNATLMDYLYIDFDNETGLKPHMENDYEHEVGGKFRAF
;
A
#
# COMPACT_ATOMS: atom_id res chain seq x y z
N MET A 1 -30.10 12.48 35.93
CA MET A 1 -29.67 13.77 36.49
C MET A 1 -29.94 13.88 37.98
N VAL A 2 -31.18 13.88 38.48
CA VAL A 2 -31.45 14.00 39.94
C VAL A 2 -30.71 12.96 40.78
N LYS A 3 -30.80 11.68 40.42
CA LYS A 3 -30.03 10.59 41.06
C LYS A 3 -28.51 10.78 41.03
N LEU A 4 -27.97 11.49 40.03
CA LEU A 4 -26.54 11.82 40.00
C LEU A 4 -26.24 12.83 41.09
N PHE A 5 -27.04 13.90 41.22
CA PHE A 5 -26.83 14.94 42.21
C PHE A 5 -26.92 14.42 43.65
N GLU A 6 -27.85 13.49 43.91
CA GLU A 6 -28.00 12.81 45.20
C GLU A 6 -26.75 12.01 45.63
N GLN A 7 -25.97 11.50 44.66
CA GLN A 7 -24.77 10.71 44.92
C GLN A 7 -23.52 11.57 45.19
N PHE A 8 -23.59 12.88 44.97
CA PHE A 8 -22.49 13.82 45.15
C PHE A 8 -22.93 15.04 45.98
N PRO A 9 -23.30 14.85 47.27
CA PRO A 9 -23.78 15.93 48.13
C PRO A 9 -22.71 17.02 48.36
N ASP A 10 -21.43 16.66 48.29
CA ASP A 10 -20.30 17.58 48.49
C ASP A 10 -19.93 18.38 47.23
N ILE A 11 -20.64 18.17 46.11
CA ILE A 11 -20.40 18.86 44.83
C ILE A 11 -21.58 19.77 44.51
N THR A 12 -21.27 21.03 44.23
CA THR A 12 -22.25 22.00 43.73
C THR A 12 -22.49 21.80 42.23
N PHE A 13 -23.76 21.61 41.84
CA PHE A 13 -24.20 21.52 40.46
C PHE A 13 -24.87 22.83 40.02
N ILE A 14 -24.32 23.49 39.02
CA ILE A 14 -24.93 24.65 38.37
C ILE A 14 -25.57 24.16 37.07
N TRP A 15 -26.89 24.27 36.96
CA TRP A 15 -27.62 23.71 35.81
C TRP A 15 -28.49 24.78 35.13
N LYS A 16 -28.16 25.08 33.87
CA LYS A 16 -29.05 25.85 32.99
C LYS A 16 -30.33 25.05 32.71
N TYR A 17 -31.46 25.54 33.18
CA TYR A 17 -32.79 24.93 33.01
C TYR A 17 -33.82 26.00 32.61
N GLU A 18 -34.70 25.71 31.65
CA GLU A 18 -35.52 26.76 31.02
C GLU A 18 -36.52 27.44 31.96
N LYS A 19 -37.02 26.71 32.96
CA LYS A 19 -38.08 27.19 33.87
C LYS A 19 -37.76 26.96 35.35
N PRO A 20 -36.67 27.51 35.90
CA PRO A 20 -36.17 27.13 37.23
C PRO A 20 -37.22 27.22 38.35
N GLU A 21 -38.14 28.18 38.27
CA GLU A 21 -39.18 28.43 39.27
C GLU A 21 -40.32 27.39 39.30
N GLU A 22 -40.54 26.63 38.21
CA GLU A 22 -41.64 25.66 38.08
C GLU A 22 -41.25 24.23 38.53
N ASN A 23 -40.06 24.01 39.10
CA ASN A 23 -39.52 22.65 39.29
C ASN A 23 -39.28 22.26 40.75
N ASP A 24 -40.20 21.45 41.29
CA ASP A 24 -40.10 20.90 42.65
C ASP A 24 -39.10 19.73 42.77
N PHE A 25 -38.67 19.13 41.66
CA PHE A 25 -37.93 17.86 41.66
C PHE A 25 -36.47 17.94 42.12
N VAL A 26 -35.93 19.14 42.35
CA VAL A 26 -34.59 19.36 42.96
C VAL A 26 -34.64 20.20 44.23
N LYS A 27 -35.83 20.60 44.73
CA LYS A 27 -35.94 21.47 45.92
C LYS A 27 -35.39 20.81 47.18
N HIS A 28 -35.34 19.48 47.22
CA HIS A 28 -34.74 18.72 48.32
C HIS A 28 -33.21 18.63 48.26
N LEU A 29 -32.57 19.21 47.22
CA LEU A 29 -31.14 19.14 46.97
C LEU A 29 -30.51 20.54 47.12
N ASP A 30 -29.87 20.79 48.27
CA ASP A 30 -29.21 22.06 48.56
C ASP A 30 -27.98 22.33 47.68
N ASN A 31 -27.45 21.29 47.03
CA ASN A 31 -26.27 21.33 46.18
C ASN A 31 -26.58 21.58 44.69
N VAL A 32 -27.84 21.83 44.31
CA VAL A 32 -28.25 22.06 42.92
C VAL A 32 -28.80 23.48 42.74
N HIS A 33 -28.18 24.26 41.88
CA HIS A 33 -28.63 25.62 41.55
C HIS A 33 -29.11 25.69 40.09
N LEU A 34 -30.40 25.95 39.92
CA LEU A 34 -31.01 26.13 38.61
C LEU A 34 -30.98 27.60 38.19
N SER A 35 -30.68 27.87 36.91
CA SER A 35 -30.83 29.20 36.30
C SER A 35 -31.34 29.08 34.87
N ASN A 36 -32.13 30.04 34.40
CA ASN A 36 -32.54 30.10 32.99
C ASN A 36 -31.42 30.59 32.04
N TRP A 37 -30.43 31.31 32.58
CA TRP A 37 -29.30 31.86 31.86
C TRP A 37 -28.04 31.87 32.72
N LEU A 38 -26.89 31.59 32.12
CA LEU A 38 -25.59 31.55 32.79
C LEU A 38 -24.50 32.13 31.86
N PRO A 39 -23.56 32.94 32.37
CA PRO A 39 -22.41 33.41 31.60
C PRO A 39 -21.38 32.27 31.46
N GLN A 40 -21.58 31.38 30.48
CA GLN A 40 -20.80 30.13 30.34
C GLN A 40 -19.29 30.34 30.35
N ASN A 41 -18.77 31.29 29.58
CA ASN A 41 -17.33 31.54 29.50
C ASN A 41 -16.75 32.03 30.83
N ASP A 42 -17.47 32.89 31.56
CA ASP A 42 -17.01 33.39 32.87
C ASP A 42 -17.02 32.27 33.93
N ILE A 43 -18.03 31.40 33.87
CA ILE A 43 -18.12 30.22 34.74
C ILE A 43 -16.98 29.25 34.44
N LEU A 44 -16.73 28.93 33.16
CA LEU A 44 -15.64 28.04 32.78
C LEU A 44 -14.27 28.63 33.11
N GLY A 45 -14.14 29.96 33.18
CA GLY A 45 -12.94 30.65 33.66
C GLY A 45 -12.76 30.63 35.18
N ASP A 46 -13.76 30.20 35.96
CA ASP A 46 -13.65 30.09 37.40
C ASP A 46 -12.86 28.81 37.79
N PRO A 47 -11.77 28.93 38.55
CA PRO A 47 -10.89 27.79 38.88
C PRO A 47 -11.57 26.72 39.74
N ARG A 48 -12.76 26.99 40.28
CA ARG A 48 -13.54 26.04 41.09
C ARG A 48 -14.33 25.05 40.22
N ILE A 49 -14.46 25.27 38.92
CA ILE A 49 -15.17 24.34 38.04
C ILE A 49 -14.33 23.09 37.80
N SER A 50 -14.86 21.95 38.26
CA SER A 50 -14.20 20.65 38.15
C SER A 50 -14.58 19.85 36.90
N LEU A 51 -15.78 20.10 36.35
CA LEU A 51 -16.34 19.37 35.22
C LEU A 51 -17.42 20.20 34.54
N PHE A 52 -17.42 20.19 33.21
CA PHE A 52 -18.49 20.74 32.39
C PHE A 52 -19.25 19.64 31.65
N ILE A 53 -20.58 19.56 31.86
CA ILE A 53 -21.44 18.61 31.15
C ILE A 53 -22.18 19.37 30.04
N THR A 54 -21.98 18.98 28.79
CA THR A 54 -22.53 19.69 27.62
C THR A 54 -22.95 18.72 26.52
N HIS A 55 -23.81 19.16 25.60
CA HIS A 55 -24.17 18.39 24.42
C HIS A 55 -23.04 18.31 23.37
N GLY A 56 -21.89 18.93 23.62
CA GLY A 56 -20.73 18.86 22.71
C GLY A 56 -20.78 19.85 21.55
N GLY A 57 -21.52 20.95 21.68
CA GLY A 57 -21.48 22.04 20.70
C GLY A 57 -20.06 22.61 20.57
N ALA A 58 -19.67 23.00 19.36
CA ALA A 58 -18.29 23.40 19.07
C ALA A 58 -17.80 24.57 19.96
N GLY A 59 -18.65 25.57 20.21
CA GLY A 59 -18.34 26.68 21.12
C GLY A 59 -18.09 26.23 22.56
N SER A 60 -18.97 25.36 23.10
CA SER A 60 -18.81 24.81 24.46
C SER A 60 -17.53 24.00 24.63
N VAL A 61 -17.20 23.15 23.66
CA VAL A 61 -15.96 22.35 23.69
C VAL A 61 -14.75 23.29 23.59
N PHE A 62 -14.82 24.31 22.75
CA PHE A 62 -13.74 25.27 22.57
C PHE A 62 -13.48 26.11 23.83
N GLU A 63 -14.53 26.67 24.45
CA GLU A 63 -14.42 27.43 25.70
C GLU A 63 -13.89 26.58 26.85
N SER A 64 -14.34 25.32 26.96
CA SER A 64 -13.83 24.40 27.98
C SER A 64 -12.36 24.06 27.76
N ALA A 65 -11.97 23.83 26.50
CA ALA A 65 -10.58 23.57 26.12
C ALA A 65 -9.68 24.79 26.42
N MET A 66 -10.16 26.02 26.14
CA MET A 66 -9.41 27.25 26.43
C MET A 66 -9.18 27.47 27.92
N ASN A 67 -10.16 27.11 28.76
CA ASN A 67 -10.06 27.26 30.21
C ASN A 67 -9.49 26.00 30.92
N GLY A 68 -9.20 24.93 30.16
CA GLY A 68 -8.66 23.68 30.68
C GLY A 68 -9.61 22.91 31.58
N VAL A 69 -10.92 23.10 31.40
CA VAL A 69 -11.97 22.44 32.17
C VAL A 69 -12.30 21.09 31.52
N PRO A 70 -12.28 19.97 32.28
CA PRO A 70 -12.69 18.67 31.78
C PRO A 70 -14.15 18.63 31.32
N VAL A 71 -14.45 17.80 30.32
CA VAL A 71 -15.79 17.78 29.69
C VAL A 71 -16.41 16.39 29.69
N LEU A 72 -17.68 16.29 30.10
CA LEU A 72 -18.53 15.16 29.75
C LEU A 72 -19.48 15.59 28.63
N THR A 73 -19.25 15.05 27.43
CA THR A 73 -20.09 15.36 26.27
C THR A 73 -21.25 14.38 26.19
N ILE A 74 -22.46 14.87 25.93
CA ILE A 74 -23.69 14.07 25.71
C ILE A 74 -24.24 14.42 24.32
N PRO A 75 -23.68 13.87 23.24
CA PRO A 75 -23.95 14.38 21.90
C PRO A 75 -25.37 14.06 21.44
N MET A 76 -26.09 15.06 20.91
CA MET A 76 -27.50 14.92 20.54
C MET A 76 -27.68 14.59 19.05
N PHE A 77 -27.07 15.38 18.16
CA PHE A 77 -27.03 15.16 16.70
C PHE A 77 -25.97 16.04 16.01
N GLY A 78 -25.68 15.77 14.73
CA GLY A 78 -24.84 16.63 13.89
C GLY A 78 -23.34 16.57 14.20
N ASP A 79 -22.68 17.72 14.19
CA ASP A 79 -21.23 17.86 14.40
C ASP A 79 -20.79 17.52 15.84
N GLN A 80 -21.73 17.48 16.78
CA GLN A 80 -21.48 17.21 18.20
C GLN A 80 -20.82 15.83 18.43
N MET A 81 -21.11 14.83 17.60
CA MET A 81 -20.50 13.49 17.71
C MET A 81 -19.00 13.57 17.42
N ARG A 82 -18.63 14.31 16.38
CA ARG A 82 -17.23 14.57 16.03
C ARG A 82 -16.53 15.37 17.13
N ASN A 83 -17.20 16.39 17.68
CA ASN A 83 -16.64 17.20 18.76
C ASN A 83 -16.39 16.36 20.02
N ALA A 84 -17.28 15.43 20.36
CA ALA A 84 -17.08 14.49 21.45
C ALA A 84 -15.86 13.60 21.25
N LYS A 85 -15.66 13.07 20.04
CA LYS A 85 -14.43 12.31 19.71
C LYS A 85 -13.16 13.14 19.78
N ILE A 86 -13.22 14.44 19.50
CA ILE A 86 -12.08 15.35 19.71
C ILE A 86 -11.75 15.47 21.20
N VAL A 87 -12.76 15.56 22.07
CA VAL A 87 -12.59 15.60 23.53
C VAL A 87 -11.91 14.31 24.03
N GLU A 88 -12.38 13.15 23.59
CA GLU A 88 -11.79 11.85 23.95
C GLU A 88 -10.36 11.70 23.41
N ARG A 89 -10.12 12.10 22.15
CA ARG A 89 -8.78 12.04 21.52
C ARG A 89 -7.73 12.86 22.27
N HIS A 90 -8.13 13.98 22.87
CA HIS A 90 -7.25 14.81 23.68
C HIS A 90 -7.32 14.49 25.18
N GLU A 91 -8.05 13.43 25.55
CA GLU A 91 -8.09 12.85 26.89
C GLU A 91 -8.43 13.84 28.02
N PHE A 92 -9.17 14.91 27.72
CA PHE A 92 -9.67 15.87 28.71
C PHE A 92 -11.18 15.71 28.97
N GLY A 93 -11.76 14.62 28.50
CA GLY A 93 -13.15 14.31 28.74
C GLY A 93 -13.61 12.98 28.16
N LEU A 94 -14.91 12.74 28.22
CA LEU A 94 -15.56 11.51 27.76
C LEU A 94 -16.79 11.80 26.90
N GLU A 95 -17.07 10.87 25.97
CA GLU A 95 -18.37 10.79 25.31
C GLU A 95 -19.33 9.93 26.13
N TYR A 96 -20.51 10.47 26.40
CA TYR A 96 -21.61 9.76 27.01
C TYR A 96 -22.77 9.62 26.02
N PHE A 97 -23.17 8.37 25.78
CA PHE A 97 -24.21 8.09 24.80
C PHE A 97 -25.59 8.50 25.33
N LYS A 98 -26.30 9.35 24.58
CA LYS A 98 -27.60 9.92 25.02
C LYS A 98 -28.66 8.88 25.40
N LEU A 99 -28.65 7.70 24.78
CA LEU A 99 -29.63 6.63 25.09
C LEU A 99 -29.35 5.96 26.44
N ASP A 100 -28.19 6.19 27.03
CA ASP A 100 -27.86 5.68 28.36
C ASP A 100 -28.29 6.62 29.49
N ILE A 101 -28.76 7.84 29.22
CA ILE A 101 -29.20 8.81 30.25
C ILE A 101 -30.19 8.22 31.27
N PRO A 102 -31.15 7.33 30.91
CA PRO A 102 -32.03 6.69 31.89
C PRO A 102 -31.30 5.79 32.89
N LYS A 103 -30.09 5.29 32.56
CA LYS A 103 -29.23 4.46 33.41
C LYS A 103 -28.39 5.36 34.32
N SER A 104 -28.98 5.74 35.45
CA SER A 104 -28.34 6.64 36.43
C SER A 104 -26.93 6.21 36.83
N ASP A 105 -26.71 4.91 36.98
CA ASP A 105 -25.47 4.36 37.55
C ASP A 105 -24.29 4.57 36.59
N LYS A 106 -24.53 4.41 35.27
CA LYS A 106 -23.52 4.65 34.24
C LYS A 106 -23.12 6.13 34.16
N LEU A 107 -24.09 7.03 34.35
CA LEU A 107 -23.81 8.48 34.35
C LEU A 107 -23.01 8.88 35.61
N VAL A 108 -23.37 8.32 36.76
CA VAL A 108 -22.63 8.49 38.02
C VAL A 108 -21.19 8.01 37.86
N GLU A 109 -20.98 6.83 37.26
CA GLU A 109 -19.65 6.29 37.01
C GLU A 109 -18.81 7.20 36.10
N ALA A 110 -19.38 7.71 35.01
CA ALA A 110 -18.69 8.61 34.09
C ALA A 110 -18.26 9.93 34.77
N VAL A 111 -19.16 10.55 35.54
CA VAL A 111 -18.86 11.77 36.31
C VAL A 111 -17.81 11.48 37.38
N LYS A 112 -17.98 10.38 38.13
CA LYS A 112 -17.00 9.96 39.15
C LYS A 112 -15.62 9.80 38.54
N LYS A 113 -15.52 9.10 37.41
CA LYS A 113 -14.27 8.85 36.70
C LYS A 113 -13.54 10.15 36.38
N ILE A 114 -14.21 11.12 35.75
CA ILE A 114 -13.57 12.40 35.38
C ILE A 114 -13.13 13.20 36.62
N LEU A 115 -13.92 13.15 37.70
CA LEU A 115 -13.61 13.88 38.93
C LEU A 115 -12.49 13.24 39.76
N THR A 116 -12.32 11.91 39.70
CA THR A 116 -11.31 11.18 40.48
C THR A 116 -9.98 10.99 39.75
N ASP A 117 -10.02 10.90 38.42
CA ASP A 117 -8.84 10.69 37.60
C ASP A 117 -8.24 12.04 37.20
N GLU A 118 -7.15 12.41 37.88
CA GLU A 118 -6.43 13.67 37.66
C GLU A 118 -5.87 13.82 36.24
N SER A 119 -5.78 12.74 35.45
CA SER A 119 -5.35 12.80 34.05
C SER A 119 -6.23 13.73 33.22
N TYR A 120 -7.55 13.72 33.40
CA TYR A 120 -8.47 14.58 32.65
C TYR A 120 -8.22 16.06 32.91
N LYS A 121 -7.98 16.43 34.18
CA LYS A 121 -7.66 17.80 34.58
C LYS A 121 -6.29 18.23 34.08
N LYS A 122 -5.29 17.35 34.15
CA LYS A 122 -3.94 17.59 33.64
C LYS A 122 -3.95 17.78 32.13
N ASN A 123 -4.67 16.93 31.40
CA ASN A 123 -4.82 17.00 29.96
C ASN A 123 -5.63 18.24 29.54
N GLY A 124 -6.68 18.60 30.29
CA GLY A 124 -7.40 19.85 30.09
C GLY A 124 -6.48 21.07 30.16
N LYS A 125 -5.65 21.17 31.20
CA LYS A 125 -4.63 22.24 31.31
C LYS A 125 -3.62 22.21 30.15
N LYS A 126 -3.14 21.04 29.77
CA LYS A 126 -2.23 20.88 28.62
C LYS A 126 -2.88 21.39 27.33
N VAL A 127 -4.16 21.09 27.10
CA VAL A 127 -4.92 21.61 25.94
C VAL A 127 -5.04 23.14 26.03
N ALA A 128 -5.35 23.70 27.20
CA ALA A 128 -5.41 25.16 27.39
C ALA A 128 -4.05 25.83 27.09
N GLU A 129 -2.94 25.25 27.57
CA GLU A 129 -1.58 25.72 27.29
C GLU A 129 -1.26 25.66 25.80
N LEU A 130 -1.64 24.58 25.10
CA LEU A 130 -1.51 24.47 23.64
C LEU A 130 -2.34 25.52 22.88
N PHE A 131 -3.50 25.89 23.41
CA PHE A 131 -4.31 26.97 22.85
C PHE A 131 -3.68 28.34 23.08
N ALA A 132 -3.07 28.56 24.24
CA ALA A 132 -2.39 29.80 24.58
C ALA A 132 -1.05 29.96 23.82
N SER A 133 -0.36 28.86 23.50
CA SER A 133 0.94 28.84 22.82
C SER A 133 0.87 28.95 21.29
N ARG A 134 -0.32 29.27 20.73
CA ARG A 134 -0.50 29.40 19.28
C ARG A 134 0.41 30.49 18.71
N PRO A 135 1.09 30.24 17.58
CA PRO A 135 2.05 31.18 16.99
C PRO A 135 1.41 32.46 16.43
N PHE A 136 0.10 32.41 16.16
CA PHE A 136 -0.69 33.56 15.75
C PHE A 136 -1.95 33.63 16.57
N SER A 137 -2.30 34.83 17.03
CA SER A 137 -3.60 35.07 17.65
C SER A 137 -4.73 34.80 16.65
N PRO A 138 -5.94 34.43 17.13
CA PRO A 138 -7.10 34.29 16.26
C PRO A 138 -7.39 35.53 15.41
N GLN A 139 -7.11 36.72 15.95
CA GLN A 139 -7.24 38.00 15.27
C GLN A 139 -6.23 38.13 14.13
N GLU A 140 -4.95 37.88 14.37
CA GLU A 140 -3.92 37.91 13.33
C GLU A 140 -4.18 36.88 12.23
N LYS A 141 -4.61 35.67 12.62
CA LYS A 141 -4.93 34.62 11.65
C LYS A 141 -6.10 35.04 10.76
N LEU A 142 -7.16 35.61 11.34
CA LEU A 142 -8.30 36.13 10.60
C LEU A 142 -7.87 37.25 9.63
N VAL A 143 -7.12 38.23 10.11
CA VAL A 143 -6.65 39.36 9.29
C VAL A 143 -5.79 38.85 8.13
N LYS A 144 -4.78 38.02 8.39
CA LYS A 144 -3.90 37.47 7.35
C LYS A 144 -4.66 36.63 6.33
N THR A 145 -5.61 35.79 6.77
CA THR A 145 -6.44 35.00 5.86
C THR A 145 -7.30 35.89 4.96
N ILE A 146 -7.88 36.97 5.51
CA ILE A 146 -8.66 37.95 4.73
C ILE A 146 -7.75 38.72 3.76
N GLU A 147 -6.54 39.12 4.18
CA GLU A 147 -5.58 39.80 3.32
C GLU A 147 -5.14 38.92 2.13
N ILE A 148 -4.86 37.63 2.38
CA ILE A 148 -4.56 36.65 1.33
C ILE A 148 -5.75 36.53 0.38
N ALA A 149 -6.97 36.36 0.92
CA ALA A 149 -8.18 36.27 0.10
C ALA A 149 -8.45 37.55 -0.69
N GLY A 150 -8.17 38.73 -0.14
CA GLY A 150 -8.29 40.02 -0.83
C GLY A 150 -7.23 40.20 -1.92
N LYS A 151 -6.00 39.71 -1.69
CA LYS A 151 -4.90 39.82 -2.66
C LYS A 151 -5.06 38.89 -3.85
N PHE A 152 -5.52 37.66 -3.63
CA PHE A 152 -5.60 36.63 -4.68
C PHE A 152 -7.03 36.35 -5.17
N GLY A 153 -8.04 36.91 -4.51
CA GLY A 153 -9.45 36.65 -4.82
C GLY A 153 -9.92 35.26 -4.39
N ALA A 154 -11.10 34.87 -4.88
CA ALA A 154 -11.66 33.54 -4.64
C ALA A 154 -10.96 32.49 -5.51
N ASP A 155 -9.77 32.07 -5.08
CA ASP A 155 -9.00 31.01 -5.74
C ASP A 155 -9.54 29.63 -5.35
N GLU A 156 -9.74 28.76 -6.34
CA GLU A 156 -10.26 27.40 -6.12
C GLU A 156 -9.33 26.54 -5.25
N ARG A 157 -8.02 26.81 -5.25
CA ARG A 157 -7.03 26.07 -4.44
C ARG A 157 -7.20 26.29 -2.94
N PHE A 158 -7.88 27.35 -2.51
CA PHE A 158 -8.22 27.59 -1.10
C PHE A 158 -9.56 26.97 -0.69
N ARG A 159 -10.29 26.33 -1.62
CA ARG A 159 -11.56 25.67 -1.33
C ARG A 159 -11.27 24.20 -1.02
N ASN A 160 -11.96 23.65 -0.02
CA ASN A 160 -11.92 22.22 0.24
C ASN A 160 -12.53 21.48 -0.97
N PRO A 161 -11.77 20.62 -1.69
CA PRO A 161 -12.26 19.89 -2.86
C PRO A 161 -13.50 19.04 -2.57
N GLY A 162 -13.62 18.54 -1.33
CA GLY A 162 -14.77 17.78 -0.85
C GLY A 162 -16.10 18.53 -0.92
N ARG A 163 -16.11 19.86 -1.05
CA ARG A 163 -17.33 20.65 -1.27
C ARG A 163 -17.97 20.46 -2.64
N ASN A 164 -17.18 20.03 -3.62
CA ASN A 164 -17.65 19.82 -4.98
C ASN A 164 -18.06 18.36 -5.22
N LEU A 165 -17.81 17.46 -4.26
CA LEU A 165 -18.23 16.07 -4.36
C LEU A 165 -19.76 15.99 -4.24
N THR A 166 -20.37 15.29 -5.18
CA THR A 166 -21.77 14.89 -5.05
C THR A 166 -21.93 13.90 -3.90
N LEU A 167 -23.16 13.72 -3.41
CA LEU A 167 -23.45 12.73 -2.37
C LEU A 167 -23.08 11.31 -2.83
N VAL A 168 -23.18 11.03 -4.14
CA VAL A 168 -22.77 9.76 -4.75
C VAL A 168 -21.25 9.58 -4.66
N GLN A 169 -20.48 10.57 -5.11
CA GLN A 169 -19.01 10.57 -5.05
C GLN A 169 -18.49 10.52 -3.61
N TYR A 170 -19.10 11.28 -2.70
CA TYR A 170 -18.68 11.34 -1.30
C TYR A 170 -18.80 9.97 -0.61
N TYR A 171 -19.80 9.17 -0.98
CA TYR A 171 -20.01 7.81 -0.47
C TYR A 171 -19.44 6.73 -1.40
N ASN A 172 -18.64 7.09 -2.42
CA ASN A 172 -18.07 6.18 -3.43
C ASN A 172 -19.12 5.28 -4.12
N LEU A 173 -20.34 5.78 -4.31
CA LEU A 173 -21.43 5.02 -4.95
C LEU A 173 -21.32 4.97 -6.48
N ASP A 174 -20.39 5.73 -7.04
CA ASP A 174 -20.00 5.81 -8.46
C ASP A 174 -18.77 4.95 -8.79
N ILE A 175 -18.22 4.23 -7.80
CA ILE A 175 -17.08 3.32 -7.97
C ILE A 175 -17.58 1.92 -8.29
N LEU A 176 -16.93 1.27 -9.24
CA LEU A 176 -17.22 -0.09 -9.66
C LEU A 176 -15.99 -0.98 -9.47
N LEU A 177 -16.16 -1.99 -8.62
CA LEU A 177 -15.21 -3.08 -8.44
C LEU A 177 -15.75 -4.34 -9.12
N ILE A 178 -15.07 -4.76 -10.19
CA ILE A 178 -15.45 -5.91 -11.00
C ILE A 178 -14.33 -6.94 -10.88
N THR A 179 -14.61 -8.04 -10.19
CA THR A 179 -13.61 -9.02 -9.74
C THR A 179 -13.73 -10.35 -10.47
N LYS A 180 -12.67 -11.17 -10.41
CA LYS A 180 -12.66 -12.56 -10.91
C LYS A 180 -13.02 -12.69 -12.40
N ILE A 181 -12.53 -11.77 -13.22
CA ILE A 181 -12.71 -11.82 -14.67
C ILE A 181 -11.64 -12.74 -15.26
N PRO A 182 -12.01 -13.91 -15.81
CA PRO A 182 -11.02 -14.86 -16.31
C PRO A 182 -10.38 -14.32 -17.60
N PHE A 183 -9.06 -14.17 -17.62
CA PHE A 183 -8.32 -13.82 -18.84
C PHE A 183 -7.73 -15.04 -19.53
N ALA A 184 -7.68 -16.19 -18.84
CA ALA A 184 -7.24 -17.47 -19.38
C ALA A 184 -8.12 -18.61 -18.88
N SER A 185 -8.05 -19.76 -19.55
CA SER A 185 -8.63 -21.00 -19.05
C SER A 185 -7.92 -21.42 -17.76
N PRO A 186 -8.65 -22.01 -16.78
CA PRO A 186 -8.04 -22.49 -15.54
C PRO A 186 -6.87 -23.44 -15.84
N PRO A 187 -5.66 -23.19 -15.31
CA PRO A 187 -4.47 -24.01 -15.55
C PRO A 187 -4.53 -25.30 -14.72
N LEU A 188 -5.60 -26.06 -14.90
CA LEU A 188 -5.88 -27.28 -14.17
C LEU A 188 -5.43 -28.49 -14.99
N LYS A 189 -4.96 -29.50 -14.27
CA LYS A 189 -4.61 -30.81 -14.82
C LYS A 189 -3.52 -30.72 -15.91
N GLU A 190 -3.84 -31.16 -17.13
CA GLU A 190 -2.99 -31.08 -18.32
C GLU A 190 -2.59 -29.62 -18.67
N LEU A 191 -3.30 -28.61 -18.16
CA LEU A 191 -2.96 -27.19 -18.35
C LEU A 191 -2.04 -26.62 -17.26
N ARG A 192 -1.73 -27.40 -16.21
CA ARG A 192 -0.95 -26.94 -15.04
C ARG A 192 0.40 -26.35 -15.40
N PHE A 193 1.11 -27.00 -16.32
CA PHE A 193 2.42 -26.59 -16.81
C PHE A 193 2.40 -26.24 -18.31
N ALA A 194 1.20 -25.96 -18.85
CA ALA A 194 1.05 -25.49 -20.21
C ALA A 194 0.99 -23.96 -20.23
N LEU A 195 1.29 -23.38 -21.40
CA LEU A 195 1.00 -21.97 -21.68
C LEU A 195 -0.48 -21.66 -21.43
N PRO A 196 -0.80 -20.44 -20.95
CA PRO A 196 -2.18 -20.02 -20.75
C PRO A 196 -2.94 -20.09 -22.07
N ARG A 197 -4.16 -20.64 -22.00
CA ARG A 197 -5.06 -20.72 -23.16
C ARG A 197 -6.19 -19.73 -23.00
N PRO A 198 -6.82 -19.26 -24.10
CA PRO A 198 -7.99 -18.38 -24.01
C PRO A 198 -9.06 -18.95 -23.07
N PRO A 199 -9.79 -18.09 -22.33
CA PRO A 199 -10.83 -18.53 -21.42
C PRO A 199 -12.00 -19.12 -22.23
N LYS A 200 -12.67 -20.14 -21.68
CA LYS A 200 -13.86 -20.69 -22.31
C LYS A 200 -14.97 -19.63 -22.33
N PRO A 201 -15.61 -19.37 -23.49
CA PRO A 201 -16.77 -18.50 -23.54
C PRO A 201 -17.87 -19.00 -22.60
N TRP A 202 -18.60 -18.07 -21.97
CA TRP A 202 -19.76 -18.38 -21.15
C TRP A 202 -21.01 -17.67 -21.71
N SER A 203 -22.18 -18.22 -21.43
CA SER A 203 -23.47 -17.62 -21.76
C SER A 203 -24.04 -16.86 -20.56
N GLY A 204 -24.66 -15.71 -20.80
CA GLY A 204 -25.31 -14.91 -19.76
C GLY A 204 -24.34 -14.05 -18.95
N ILE A 205 -24.80 -13.61 -17.76
CA ILE A 205 -24.05 -12.71 -16.88
C ILE A 205 -23.20 -13.55 -15.92
N ARG A 206 -21.90 -13.25 -15.86
CA ARG A 206 -20.99 -13.84 -14.87
C ARG A 206 -21.02 -12.99 -13.61
N ASP A 207 -21.13 -13.65 -12.44
CA ASP A 207 -20.99 -12.97 -11.15
C ASP A 207 -19.53 -12.55 -10.94
N ALA A 208 -19.31 -11.24 -10.88
CA ALA A 208 -18.01 -10.59 -10.68
C ALA A 208 -18.01 -9.70 -9.42
N THR A 209 -18.92 -9.98 -8.48
CA THR A 209 -19.07 -9.20 -7.23
C THR A 209 -18.17 -9.70 -6.08
N LYS A 210 -17.47 -10.82 -6.29
CA LYS A 210 -16.61 -11.45 -5.28
C LYS A 210 -15.31 -11.93 -5.91
N TYR A 211 -14.22 -11.67 -5.18
CA TYR A 211 -12.90 -12.16 -5.54
C TYR A 211 -12.85 -13.67 -5.77
N GLY A 212 -11.99 -14.05 -6.71
CA GLY A 212 -11.54 -15.43 -6.89
C GLY A 212 -10.46 -15.84 -5.88
N PRO A 213 -9.95 -17.07 -6.02
CA PRO A 213 -8.80 -17.51 -5.25
C PRO A 213 -7.53 -16.73 -5.60
N ALA A 214 -6.62 -16.63 -4.64
CA ALA A 214 -5.21 -16.37 -4.93
C ALA A 214 -4.59 -17.58 -5.66
N CYS A 215 -3.53 -17.36 -6.44
CA CYS A 215 -2.78 -18.48 -7.02
C CYS A 215 -2.14 -19.32 -5.92
N LEU A 216 -1.95 -20.62 -6.17
CA LEU A 216 -1.22 -21.50 -5.26
C LEU A 216 0.15 -20.91 -4.93
N SER A 217 0.35 -20.61 -3.65
CA SER A 217 1.51 -19.93 -3.09
C SER A 217 1.70 -20.34 -1.62
N ASN A 218 2.80 -19.94 -1.00
CA ASN A 218 2.95 -20.10 0.45
C ASN A 218 2.10 -19.07 1.21
N SER A 219 0.81 -19.38 1.37
CA SER A 219 -0.14 -18.51 2.06
C SER A 219 0.16 -18.34 3.55
N SER A 220 1.04 -19.15 4.15
CA SER A 220 1.44 -19.01 5.57
C SER A 220 2.38 -17.82 5.78
N THR A 221 3.05 -17.35 4.73
CA THR A 221 3.95 -16.19 4.77
C THR A 221 3.23 -14.90 4.41
N THR A 222 2.23 -14.95 3.53
CA THR A 222 1.41 -13.78 3.21
C THR A 222 0.56 -13.38 4.41
N LYS A 223 0.84 -12.19 4.96
CA LYS A 223 0.14 -11.62 6.12
C LYS A 223 -1.14 -10.85 5.73
N SER A 224 -1.31 -10.56 4.44
CA SER A 224 -2.43 -9.80 3.90
C SER A 224 -3.67 -10.67 3.68
N PRO A 225 -4.88 -10.08 3.67
CA PRO A 225 -6.13 -10.83 3.59
C PRO A 225 -6.28 -11.52 2.22
N GLN A 226 -6.14 -12.84 2.18
CA GLN A 226 -6.55 -13.68 1.05
C GLN A 226 -7.42 -14.83 1.58
N LYS A 227 -8.61 -15.01 0.98
CA LYS A 227 -9.61 -15.90 1.56
C LYS A 227 -9.30 -17.39 1.32
N TRP A 228 -8.74 -17.74 0.17
CA TRP A 228 -8.23 -19.08 -0.15
C TRP A 228 -7.30 -19.05 -1.38
N VAL A 229 -6.54 -20.12 -1.57
CA VAL A 229 -5.65 -20.34 -2.72
C VAL A 229 -6.18 -21.47 -3.61
N ASP A 230 -5.96 -21.40 -4.91
CA ASP A 230 -6.34 -22.41 -5.91
C ASP A 230 -5.46 -22.30 -7.17
N GLU A 231 -5.45 -23.32 -8.01
CA GLU A 231 -4.84 -23.28 -9.34
C GLU A 231 -5.73 -22.51 -10.34
N ASP A 232 -7.05 -22.48 -10.16
CA ASP A 232 -7.98 -21.67 -10.95
C ASP A 232 -7.91 -20.18 -10.56
N CYS A 233 -6.75 -19.57 -10.80
CA CYS A 233 -6.39 -18.24 -10.30
C CYS A 233 -6.07 -17.22 -11.41
N LEU A 234 -6.15 -17.60 -12.68
CA LEU A 234 -5.87 -16.72 -13.83
C LEU A 234 -7.04 -15.78 -14.14
N HIS A 235 -7.24 -14.82 -13.23
CA HIS A 235 -8.25 -13.78 -13.33
C HIS A 235 -7.66 -12.39 -13.06
N VAL A 236 -8.34 -11.37 -13.56
CA VAL A 236 -8.09 -9.97 -13.22
C VAL A 236 -9.21 -9.41 -12.37
N ASN A 237 -8.89 -8.36 -11.62
CA ASN A 237 -9.84 -7.52 -10.91
C ASN A 237 -9.67 -6.07 -11.38
N VAL A 238 -10.77 -5.41 -11.70
CA VAL A 238 -10.80 -4.08 -12.30
C VAL A 238 -11.52 -3.12 -11.36
N PHE A 239 -10.84 -2.04 -11.02
CA PHE A 239 -11.36 -0.91 -10.25
C PHE A 239 -11.52 0.27 -11.20
N THR A 240 -12.75 0.74 -11.35
CA THR A 240 -13.09 1.86 -12.24
C THR A 240 -14.18 2.71 -11.61
N ASN A 241 -14.56 3.81 -12.27
CA ASN A 241 -15.65 4.68 -11.85
C ASN A 241 -16.60 4.95 -13.03
N GLU A 242 -17.77 5.51 -12.74
CA GLU A 242 -18.79 5.80 -13.75
C GLU A 242 -18.29 6.79 -14.82
N ASP A 243 -17.46 7.75 -14.45
CA ASP A 243 -16.91 8.77 -15.36
C ASP A 243 -15.91 8.17 -16.36
N CYS A 244 -15.11 7.20 -15.93
CA CYS A 244 -14.26 6.39 -16.80
C CYS A 244 -15.09 5.57 -17.77
N ILE A 245 -16.15 4.90 -17.30
CA ILE A 245 -17.05 4.13 -18.19
C ILE A 245 -17.69 5.04 -19.23
N LYS A 246 -18.14 6.24 -18.85
CA LYS A 246 -18.75 7.21 -19.76
C LYS A 246 -17.74 7.77 -20.77
N SER A 247 -16.53 8.10 -20.33
CA SER A 247 -15.51 8.70 -21.18
C SER A 247 -14.80 7.71 -22.10
N ALA A 248 -14.71 6.44 -21.69
CA ALA A 248 -13.97 5.38 -22.37
C ALA A 248 -12.52 5.75 -22.72
N ASN A 249 -11.91 6.63 -21.92
CA ASN A 249 -10.60 7.21 -22.20
C ASN A 249 -9.69 7.35 -20.96
N CYS A 250 -10.03 6.72 -19.83
CA CYS A 250 -9.21 6.80 -18.62
C CYS A 250 -7.87 6.08 -18.79
N ALA A 251 -6.83 6.59 -18.12
CA ALA A 251 -5.54 5.92 -18.04
C ALA A 251 -5.66 4.63 -17.21
N VAL A 252 -4.83 3.65 -17.54
CA VAL A 252 -4.89 2.30 -16.95
C VAL A 252 -3.58 1.99 -16.23
N ALA A 253 -3.65 1.66 -14.95
CA ALA A 253 -2.56 1.05 -14.19
C ALA A 253 -2.74 -0.47 -14.16
N PHE A 254 -1.85 -1.20 -14.84
CA PHE A 254 -1.83 -2.66 -14.84
C PHE A 254 -0.81 -3.14 -13.80
N TYR A 255 -1.29 -3.70 -12.70
CA TYR A 255 -0.51 -3.95 -11.50
C TYR A 255 -0.08 -5.42 -11.36
N VAL A 256 1.24 -5.63 -11.29
CA VAL A 256 1.90 -6.91 -11.05
C VAL A 256 2.39 -6.96 -9.60
N HIS A 257 1.86 -7.89 -8.82
CA HIS A 257 2.24 -8.04 -7.42
C HIS A 257 3.65 -8.65 -7.26
N GLY A 258 4.31 -8.32 -6.15
CA GLY A 258 5.58 -8.90 -5.73
C GLY A 258 5.41 -10.24 -5.01
N GLY A 259 6.24 -10.48 -3.98
CA GLY A 259 6.23 -11.72 -3.21
C GLY A 259 7.25 -12.76 -3.67
N GLY A 260 8.32 -12.33 -4.35
CA GLY A 260 9.46 -13.17 -4.74
C GLY A 260 9.09 -14.40 -5.57
N LEU A 261 7.97 -14.33 -6.32
CA LEU A 261 7.35 -15.45 -7.05
C LEU A 261 6.84 -16.60 -6.17
N GLN A 262 6.83 -16.50 -4.84
CA GLN A 262 6.51 -17.63 -3.94
C GLN A 262 5.28 -17.39 -3.07
N PHE A 263 4.98 -16.13 -2.79
CA PHE A 263 3.87 -15.71 -1.94
C PHE A 263 3.24 -14.45 -2.53
N ASP A 264 2.26 -13.91 -1.81
CA ASP A 264 1.41 -12.78 -2.20
C ASP A 264 0.50 -13.09 -3.40
N SER A 265 -0.41 -12.15 -3.71
CA SER A 265 -1.43 -12.40 -4.72
C SER A 265 -2.10 -11.12 -5.22
N ALA A 266 -2.80 -11.24 -6.35
CA ALA A 266 -3.63 -10.18 -6.94
C ALA A 266 -4.85 -9.77 -6.09
N VAL A 267 -5.15 -10.51 -5.01
CA VAL A 267 -6.33 -10.33 -4.16
C VAL A 267 -5.98 -9.95 -2.72
N MET A 268 -4.72 -9.61 -2.46
CA MET A 268 -4.22 -9.32 -1.11
C MET A 268 -4.40 -7.87 -0.66
N PHE A 269 -4.78 -6.97 -1.57
CA PHE A 269 -4.71 -5.52 -1.36
C PHE A 269 -5.96 -4.97 -0.67
N ASN A 270 -5.83 -3.77 -0.11
CA ASN A 270 -6.96 -3.06 0.48
C ASN A 270 -7.76 -2.32 -0.61
N ASP A 271 -8.98 -2.80 -0.86
CA ASP A 271 -9.88 -2.22 -1.87
C ASP A 271 -10.09 -0.71 -1.68
N SER A 272 -10.33 -0.25 -0.44
CA SER A 272 -10.58 1.17 -0.15
C SER A 272 -9.38 2.04 -0.52
N LEU A 273 -8.17 1.57 -0.28
CA LEU A 273 -6.95 2.29 -0.63
C LEU A 273 -6.70 2.30 -2.14
N ILE A 274 -6.97 1.20 -2.85
CA ILE A 274 -6.90 1.19 -4.33
C ILE A 274 -7.90 2.20 -4.90
N ILE A 275 -9.13 2.21 -4.38
CA ILE A 275 -10.18 3.14 -4.81
C ILE A 275 -9.74 4.58 -4.59
N GLU A 276 -9.28 4.93 -3.39
CA GLU A 276 -8.85 6.29 -3.05
C GLU A 276 -7.60 6.73 -3.84
N SER A 277 -6.68 5.80 -4.12
CA SER A 277 -5.42 6.06 -4.81
C SER A 277 -5.57 6.17 -6.33
N PHE A 278 -6.54 5.47 -6.93
CA PHE A 278 -6.66 5.36 -8.38
C PHE A 278 -8.09 5.60 -8.90
N ALA A 279 -9.07 4.78 -8.51
CA ALA A 279 -10.40 4.83 -9.11
C ALA A 279 -11.14 6.17 -8.86
N SER A 280 -11.07 6.72 -7.65
CA SER A 280 -11.61 8.05 -7.31
C SER A 280 -10.85 9.19 -7.98
N ARG A 281 -9.73 8.88 -8.63
CA ARG A 281 -8.87 9.81 -9.36
C ARG A 281 -8.88 9.45 -10.85
N ASP A 282 -9.94 8.89 -11.41
CA ASP A 282 -10.08 8.60 -12.85
C ASP A 282 -8.94 7.78 -13.46
N VAL A 283 -8.36 6.88 -12.66
CA VAL A 283 -7.40 5.88 -13.12
C VAL A 283 -8.03 4.52 -12.93
N ILE A 284 -8.07 3.73 -14.01
CA ILE A 284 -8.50 2.34 -13.93
C ILE A 284 -7.33 1.53 -13.37
N PHE A 285 -7.55 0.84 -12.27
CA PHE A 285 -6.53 -0.01 -11.66
C PHE A 285 -6.90 -1.48 -11.88
N ILE A 286 -5.94 -2.28 -12.35
CA ILE A 286 -6.12 -3.70 -12.64
C ILE A 286 -5.13 -4.50 -11.81
N THR A 287 -5.61 -5.45 -11.00
CA THR A 287 -4.74 -6.48 -10.43
C THR A 287 -4.84 -7.76 -11.25
N VAL A 288 -3.70 -8.39 -11.55
CA VAL A 288 -3.64 -9.62 -12.37
C VAL A 288 -3.08 -10.78 -11.55
N GLY A 289 -3.79 -11.91 -11.55
CA GLY A 289 -3.28 -13.18 -11.02
C GLY A 289 -2.39 -13.89 -12.03
N PHE A 290 -1.24 -14.39 -11.59
CA PHE A 290 -0.34 -15.21 -12.41
C PHE A 290 0.22 -16.35 -11.56
N ARG A 291 0.56 -17.50 -12.19
CA ARG A 291 1.08 -18.65 -11.46
C ARG A 291 2.37 -18.30 -10.70
N LEU A 292 2.60 -18.96 -9.57
CA LEU A 292 3.76 -18.75 -8.67
C LEU A 292 4.54 -20.06 -8.45
N GLY A 293 5.78 -19.94 -7.99
CA GLY A 293 6.68 -21.04 -7.63
C GLY A 293 6.84 -22.06 -8.76
N ILE A 294 6.68 -23.33 -8.41
CA ILE A 294 6.76 -24.46 -9.35
C ILE A 294 5.73 -24.38 -10.48
N PHE A 295 4.59 -23.71 -10.29
CA PHE A 295 3.59 -23.54 -11.34
C PHE A 295 3.99 -22.46 -12.35
N SER A 296 5.00 -21.65 -12.03
CA SER A 296 5.34 -20.42 -12.74
C SER A 296 6.64 -20.53 -13.54
N HIS A 297 7.72 -20.98 -12.90
CA HIS A 297 9.07 -20.88 -13.45
C HIS A 297 9.85 -22.21 -13.41
N LEU A 298 9.16 -23.35 -13.35
CA LEU A 298 9.80 -24.67 -13.36
C LEU A 298 10.61 -24.91 -14.65
N VAL A 299 11.87 -25.33 -14.50
CA VAL A 299 12.78 -25.65 -15.61
C VAL A 299 13.26 -27.10 -15.48
N PHE A 300 13.15 -27.88 -16.56
CA PHE A 300 13.75 -29.21 -16.70
C PHE A 300 14.76 -29.23 -17.84
N GLU A 301 15.84 -29.99 -17.68
CA GLU A 301 16.75 -30.33 -18.77
C GLU A 301 16.33 -31.65 -19.44
N GLY A 302 16.19 -31.62 -20.76
CA GLY A 302 15.88 -32.79 -21.59
C GLY A 302 14.40 -32.89 -21.95
N ASP A 303 14.12 -32.90 -23.26
CA ASP A 303 12.83 -32.81 -23.95
C ASP A 303 11.96 -31.63 -23.47
N ASP A 304 11.41 -30.82 -24.38
CA ASP A 304 10.55 -29.65 -24.09
C ASP A 304 9.18 -30.03 -23.45
N VAL A 305 9.19 -30.86 -22.40
CA VAL A 305 8.03 -31.42 -21.72
C VAL A 305 7.26 -30.34 -20.94
N VAL A 306 7.93 -29.27 -20.52
CA VAL A 306 7.34 -28.13 -19.80
C VAL A 306 7.88 -26.82 -20.36
N HIS A 307 6.98 -25.90 -20.71
CA HIS A 307 7.36 -24.55 -21.14
C HIS A 307 8.05 -23.81 -19.99
N LYS A 308 9.10 -23.04 -20.30
CA LYS A 308 9.83 -22.21 -19.32
C LYS A 308 9.11 -20.88 -19.09
N ASN A 309 9.22 -20.30 -17.89
CA ASN A 309 8.69 -18.97 -17.52
C ASN A 309 7.19 -18.78 -17.79
N ILE A 310 6.40 -19.81 -17.51
CA ILE A 310 4.96 -19.84 -17.73
C ILE A 310 4.25 -18.65 -17.07
N GLY A 311 4.67 -18.23 -15.87
CA GLY A 311 4.10 -17.07 -15.19
C GLY A 311 4.22 -15.77 -15.99
N ILE A 312 5.28 -15.61 -16.79
CA ILE A 312 5.43 -14.46 -17.70
C ILE A 312 4.39 -14.54 -18.81
N TYR A 313 4.13 -15.73 -19.36
CA TYR A 313 3.07 -15.92 -20.35
C TYR A 313 1.68 -15.67 -19.78
N ASP A 314 1.43 -15.98 -18.50
CA ASP A 314 0.19 -15.62 -17.82
C ASP A 314 0.00 -14.10 -17.80
N LEU A 315 1.06 -13.34 -17.49
CA LEU A 315 1.03 -11.88 -17.52
C LEU A 315 0.83 -11.32 -18.93
N LEU A 316 1.45 -11.93 -19.94
CA LEU A 316 1.20 -11.59 -21.35
C LEU A 316 -0.27 -11.81 -21.73
N ALA A 317 -0.87 -12.94 -21.36
CA ALA A 317 -2.29 -13.19 -21.58
C ALA A 317 -3.18 -12.19 -20.83
N GLY A 318 -2.80 -11.79 -19.62
CA GLY A 318 -3.48 -10.71 -18.87
C GLY A 318 -3.40 -9.35 -19.57
N LEU A 319 -2.25 -9.02 -20.17
CA LEU A 319 -2.07 -7.81 -20.97
C LEU A 319 -2.86 -7.86 -22.29
N GLU A 320 -2.98 -9.02 -22.92
CA GLU A 320 -3.85 -9.22 -24.08
C GLU A 320 -5.32 -9.00 -23.74
N PHE A 321 -5.78 -9.52 -22.59
CA PHE A 321 -7.11 -9.22 -22.06
C PHE A 321 -7.28 -7.72 -21.84
N MET A 322 -6.33 -7.06 -21.18
CA MET A 322 -6.38 -5.61 -20.96
C MET A 322 -6.51 -4.88 -22.30
N HIS A 323 -5.66 -5.19 -23.27
CA HIS A 323 -5.68 -4.50 -24.56
C HIS A 323 -6.97 -4.72 -25.37
N SER A 324 -7.60 -5.90 -25.25
CA SER A 324 -8.82 -6.26 -25.96
C SER A 324 -10.10 -5.74 -25.28
N GLU A 325 -10.15 -5.78 -23.96
CA GLU A 325 -11.39 -5.60 -23.19
C GLU A 325 -11.45 -4.29 -22.40
N ILE A 326 -10.32 -3.62 -22.09
CA ILE A 326 -10.31 -2.51 -21.10
C ILE A 326 -11.22 -1.33 -21.47
N ARG A 327 -11.48 -1.13 -22.76
CA ARG A 327 -12.43 -0.12 -23.25
C ARG A 327 -13.84 -0.29 -22.67
N PHE A 328 -14.27 -1.53 -22.39
CA PHE A 328 -15.58 -1.83 -21.82
C PHE A 328 -15.67 -1.47 -20.34
N PHE A 329 -14.52 -1.27 -19.70
CA PHE A 329 -14.39 -0.78 -18.32
C PHE A 329 -14.09 0.73 -18.26
N GLY A 330 -14.01 1.40 -19.41
CA GLY A 330 -13.73 2.82 -19.50
C GLY A 330 -12.29 3.20 -19.86
N GLY A 331 -11.42 2.23 -20.13
CA GLY A 331 -9.98 2.47 -20.25
C GLY A 331 -9.50 2.74 -21.67
N ASN A 332 -8.46 3.57 -21.76
CA ASN A 332 -7.71 3.79 -22.98
C ASN A 332 -6.56 2.77 -23.09
N LYS A 333 -6.71 1.80 -24.00
CA LYS A 333 -5.69 0.77 -24.28
C LYS A 333 -4.35 1.31 -24.82
N SER A 334 -4.29 2.56 -25.25
CA SER A 334 -3.07 3.24 -25.67
C SER A 334 -2.43 4.07 -24.55
N HIS A 335 -3.06 4.12 -23.37
CA HIS A 335 -2.58 4.83 -22.20
C HIS A 335 -2.52 3.88 -20.99
N VAL A 336 -1.53 2.99 -21.04
CA VAL A 336 -1.35 1.93 -20.05
C VAL A 336 0.01 2.07 -19.40
N THR A 337 0.02 2.04 -18.08
CA THR A 337 1.23 2.03 -17.26
C THR A 337 1.34 0.66 -16.59
N LEU A 338 2.44 -0.05 -16.84
CA LEU A 338 2.79 -1.24 -16.07
C LEU A 338 3.35 -0.82 -14.72
N TYR A 339 2.85 -1.44 -13.67
CA TYR A 339 3.13 -1.06 -12.30
C TYR A 339 3.42 -2.31 -11.48
N GLY A 340 4.33 -2.23 -10.51
CA GLY A 340 4.60 -3.34 -9.62
C GLY A 340 5.58 -2.97 -8.52
N HIS A 341 5.75 -3.87 -7.57
CA HIS A 341 6.72 -3.72 -6.48
C HIS A 341 7.58 -4.97 -6.34
N SER A 342 8.75 -4.81 -5.72
CA SER A 342 9.68 -5.91 -5.49
C SER A 342 9.92 -6.68 -6.82
N TYR A 343 9.84 -8.01 -6.80
CA TYR A 343 9.96 -8.83 -7.99
C TYR A 343 8.92 -8.47 -9.09
N GLY A 344 7.68 -8.12 -8.71
CA GLY A 344 6.65 -7.68 -9.65
C GLY A 344 6.99 -6.35 -10.34
N GLY A 345 7.71 -5.46 -9.65
CA GLY A 345 8.27 -4.24 -10.23
C GLY A 345 9.35 -4.53 -11.27
N GLY A 346 10.23 -5.49 -10.97
CA GLY A 346 11.19 -6.02 -11.94
C GLY A 346 10.53 -6.56 -13.20
N ILE A 347 9.51 -7.42 -13.04
CA ILE A 347 8.73 -7.94 -14.17
C ILE A 347 8.04 -6.82 -14.94
N ALA A 348 7.44 -5.83 -14.27
CA ALA A 348 6.78 -4.71 -14.93
C ALA A 348 7.75 -3.93 -15.84
N VAL A 349 8.97 -3.65 -15.35
CA VAL A 349 10.02 -3.03 -16.17
C VAL A 349 10.41 -3.95 -17.33
N GLN A 350 10.66 -5.23 -17.10
CA GLN A 350 11.03 -6.18 -18.16
C GLN A 350 9.97 -6.27 -19.26
N LEU A 351 8.69 -6.33 -18.89
CA LEU A 351 7.58 -6.35 -19.84
C LEU A 351 7.51 -5.04 -20.62
N ALA A 352 7.63 -3.90 -19.95
CA ALA A 352 7.55 -2.57 -20.59
C ALA A 352 8.67 -2.32 -21.61
N THR A 353 9.79 -3.05 -21.49
CA THR A 353 11.01 -2.82 -22.27
C THR A 353 11.33 -3.99 -23.20
N SER A 354 10.50 -5.02 -23.23
CA SER A 354 10.68 -6.21 -24.04
C SER A 354 10.34 -5.97 -25.51
N LYS A 355 11.21 -6.44 -26.42
CA LYS A 355 10.93 -6.48 -27.88
C LYS A 355 9.67 -7.29 -28.21
N LYS A 356 9.26 -8.22 -27.34
CA LYS A 356 8.04 -9.03 -27.52
C LYS A 356 6.77 -8.25 -27.22
N ILE A 357 6.87 -7.14 -26.48
CA ILE A 357 5.77 -6.24 -26.18
C ILE A 357 6.06 -4.94 -26.92
N ASP A 358 5.81 -4.92 -28.23
CA ASP A 358 5.93 -3.69 -29.01
C ASP A 358 4.65 -2.84 -28.82
N PRO A 359 4.72 -1.67 -28.14
CA PRO A 359 3.55 -0.82 -27.93
C PRO A 359 2.96 -0.26 -29.25
N LYS A 360 3.70 -0.32 -30.36
CA LYS A 360 3.26 0.09 -31.71
C LYS A 360 2.78 -1.10 -32.55
N LYS A 361 3.19 -2.33 -32.25
CA LYS A 361 2.76 -3.54 -32.97
C LYS A 361 2.01 -4.47 -32.01
N ARG A 362 0.69 -4.45 -32.16
CA ARG A 362 -0.31 -5.41 -31.62
C ARG A 362 0.34 -6.70 -31.07
N MET A 363 0.15 -6.97 -29.77
CA MET A 363 0.51 -8.23 -29.10
C MET A 363 -0.05 -9.50 -29.79
N GLN A 364 -0.99 -9.35 -30.72
CA GLN A 364 -1.51 -10.44 -31.55
C GLN A 364 -0.51 -10.88 -32.62
N ARG A 365 0.36 -11.86 -32.32
CA ARG A 365 0.71 -12.97 -33.23
C ARG A 365 1.80 -13.95 -32.75
N GLN A 366 2.38 -13.81 -31.55
CA GLN A 366 3.48 -14.71 -31.14
C GLN A 366 3.09 -15.88 -30.24
N MET A 367 1.81 -16.05 -29.87
CA MET A 367 1.39 -17.23 -29.09
C MET A 367 1.08 -18.47 -29.96
N GLU A 368 1.08 -18.36 -31.30
CA GLU A 368 0.65 -19.47 -32.21
C GLU A 368 1.76 -20.11 -33.07
N ASP A 369 2.99 -19.59 -33.11
CA ASP A 369 4.09 -20.22 -33.89
C ASP A 369 5.08 -20.95 -32.95
N GLU A 370 4.82 -22.24 -32.71
CA GLU A 370 5.74 -23.16 -31.99
C GLU A 370 6.90 -23.69 -32.87
N ASP A 371 7.10 -23.18 -34.11
CA ASP A 371 8.04 -23.78 -35.08
C ASP A 371 9.17 -22.86 -35.58
N HIS A 372 9.51 -21.78 -34.88
CA HIS A 372 10.71 -21.00 -35.19
C HIS A 372 11.67 -20.95 -34.01
N ASP A 373 12.81 -21.62 -34.16
CA ASP A 373 14.01 -21.43 -33.35
C ASP A 373 14.20 -19.92 -33.09
N PRO A 374 14.38 -19.49 -31.81
CA PRO A 374 14.68 -18.10 -31.53
C PRO A 374 15.97 -17.70 -32.27
N PRO A 375 15.96 -16.64 -33.08
CA PRO A 375 17.14 -16.24 -33.84
C PRO A 375 18.23 -15.76 -32.87
N GLY A 376 19.25 -16.59 -32.72
CA GLY A 376 20.67 -16.22 -32.54
C GLY A 376 21.03 -15.35 -31.34
N GLY A 377 21.40 -15.99 -30.24
CA GLY A 377 22.21 -15.41 -29.17
C GLY A 377 22.79 -16.54 -28.32
N ILE A 378 24.11 -16.71 -28.35
CA ILE A 378 24.82 -17.81 -27.67
C ILE A 378 24.67 -17.65 -26.15
N ILE A 379 23.93 -18.55 -25.51
CA ILE A 379 24.02 -18.80 -24.06
C ILE A 379 25.16 -19.81 -23.89
N ARG A 380 26.33 -19.34 -23.43
CA ARG A 380 27.36 -20.20 -22.85
C ARG A 380 27.37 -19.95 -21.35
N ASP A 381 27.37 -21.06 -20.61
CA ASP A 381 27.37 -21.19 -19.16
C ASP A 381 25.97 -21.16 -18.51
N GLY A 382 25.11 -22.10 -18.92
CA GLY A 382 24.03 -22.59 -18.08
C GLY A 382 24.61 -23.38 -16.91
N ILE A 383 24.35 -22.94 -15.68
CA ILE A 383 24.60 -23.76 -14.49
C ILE A 383 23.61 -24.93 -14.54
N LEU A 384 24.12 -26.10 -14.93
CA LEU A 384 23.47 -27.39 -14.71
C LEU A 384 23.13 -27.54 -13.22
N PHE A 385 21.89 -27.93 -12.92
CA PHE A 385 21.61 -28.58 -11.65
C PHE A 385 22.15 -30.01 -11.67
N PRO A 386 22.55 -30.57 -10.51
CA PRO A 386 22.67 -32.01 -10.39
C PRO A 386 21.26 -32.60 -10.50
N GLN A 387 20.93 -33.21 -11.65
CA GLN A 387 19.67 -33.93 -11.91
C GLN A 387 19.30 -34.92 -10.77
N GLU A 388 20.30 -35.40 -10.03
CA GLU A 388 20.19 -36.36 -8.93
C GLU A 388 19.24 -35.90 -7.80
N THR A 389 19.24 -34.64 -7.38
CA THR A 389 18.50 -34.21 -6.17
C THR A 389 16.98 -34.13 -6.37
N MET A 390 16.55 -33.76 -7.59
CA MET A 390 15.12 -33.74 -7.95
C MET A 390 14.62 -35.15 -8.34
N ILE A 391 15.49 -35.97 -8.95
CA ILE A 391 15.21 -37.38 -9.23
C ILE A 391 15.06 -38.19 -7.93
N ASP A 392 15.90 -37.96 -6.93
CA ASP A 392 15.84 -38.62 -5.61
C ASP A 392 14.54 -38.28 -4.86
N PHE A 393 14.11 -37.02 -4.91
CA PHE A 393 12.83 -36.58 -4.35
C PHE A 393 11.61 -37.25 -5.02
N LEU A 394 11.62 -37.38 -6.35
CA LEU A 394 10.53 -38.00 -7.11
C LEU A 394 10.54 -39.54 -6.97
N SER A 395 11.73 -40.11 -6.79
CA SER A 395 11.97 -41.50 -6.38
C SER A 395 11.34 -41.81 -5.02
N ASP A 396 11.47 -40.91 -4.03
CA ASP A 396 10.85 -41.07 -2.70
C ASP A 396 9.31 -41.01 -2.70
N THR A 397 8.71 -40.50 -3.78
CA THR A 397 7.26 -40.58 -4.02
C THR A 397 6.82 -41.84 -4.80
N GLY A 398 7.77 -42.71 -5.16
CA GLY A 398 7.54 -43.99 -5.83
C GLY A 398 7.40 -43.90 -7.36
N ILE A 399 7.96 -42.88 -8.02
CA ILE A 399 7.77 -42.62 -9.45
C ILE A 399 9.12 -42.47 -10.17
N HIS A 400 9.39 -43.30 -11.19
CA HIS A 400 10.75 -43.58 -11.69
C HIS A 400 11.10 -43.05 -13.12
N SER A 401 10.43 -42.03 -13.69
CA SER A 401 10.91 -41.40 -14.96
C SER A 401 10.42 -39.95 -15.24
N ASN A 402 11.31 -39.04 -15.64
CA ASN A 402 11.10 -37.57 -15.77
C ASN A 402 9.83 -37.14 -16.52
N ALA A 403 9.54 -37.69 -17.70
CA ALA A 403 8.34 -37.32 -18.47
C ALA A 403 7.04 -37.95 -17.93
N THR A 404 7.11 -39.17 -17.37
CA THR A 404 5.97 -39.84 -16.74
C THR A 404 5.62 -39.17 -15.41
N ILE A 405 6.63 -38.65 -14.69
CA ILE A 405 6.47 -37.90 -13.45
C ILE A 405 5.66 -36.63 -13.70
N LEU A 406 6.01 -35.83 -14.71
CA LEU A 406 5.31 -34.58 -14.99
C LEU A 406 3.88 -34.81 -15.50
N ARG A 407 3.65 -35.83 -16.33
CA ARG A 407 2.30 -36.25 -16.73
C ARG A 407 1.49 -36.77 -15.53
N GLY A 408 2.13 -37.53 -14.63
CA GLY A 408 1.51 -38.03 -13.41
C GLY A 408 1.13 -36.90 -12.45
N ILE A 409 2.03 -35.94 -12.23
CA ILE A 409 1.78 -34.74 -11.43
C ILE A 409 0.64 -33.96 -12.09
N ALA A 410 0.76 -33.58 -13.38
CA ALA A 410 -0.28 -32.88 -14.13
C ALA A 410 -1.65 -33.57 -14.07
N GLN A 411 -1.72 -34.91 -14.06
CA GLN A 411 -2.99 -35.64 -14.01
C GLN A 411 -3.62 -35.75 -12.62
N GLN A 412 -2.87 -35.53 -11.54
CA GLN A 412 -3.42 -35.54 -10.19
C GLN A 412 -4.33 -34.32 -9.95
N ARG A 413 -5.60 -34.59 -9.64
CA ARG A 413 -6.58 -33.60 -9.19
C ARG A 413 -6.79 -33.75 -7.67
N ASN A 414 -6.78 -32.63 -6.96
CA ASN A 414 -7.46 -32.40 -5.67
C ASN A 414 -6.90 -33.03 -4.39
N ASN A 415 -5.73 -33.67 -4.37
CA ASN A 415 -5.13 -34.18 -3.12
C ASN A 415 -3.71 -33.64 -2.89
N TRP A 416 -3.49 -32.34 -3.11
CA TRP A 416 -2.55 -31.65 -2.24
C TRP A 416 -3.36 -31.18 -1.03
N PRO A 417 -3.32 -31.88 0.11
CA PRO A 417 -3.83 -31.27 1.34
C PRO A 417 -3.23 -29.87 1.45
N VAL A 418 -4.08 -28.87 1.59
CA VAL A 418 -3.65 -27.50 1.93
C VAL A 418 -2.90 -27.52 3.29
N ASN A 419 -3.01 -28.63 4.02
CA ASN A 419 -2.28 -29.00 5.24
C ASN A 419 -1.23 -30.11 5.05
N VAL A 420 -0.75 -30.42 3.83
CA VAL A 420 0.43 -31.30 3.75
C VAL A 420 1.59 -30.49 4.31
N PRO A 421 2.41 -31.05 5.22
CA PRO A 421 3.67 -30.44 5.63
C PRO A 421 4.54 -30.00 4.44
N VAL A 422 4.30 -30.54 3.24
CA VAL A 422 4.93 -30.28 1.94
C VAL A 422 5.08 -28.80 1.56
N LEU A 423 4.32 -27.85 2.11
CA LEU A 423 4.55 -26.40 1.89
C LEU A 423 4.75 -25.59 3.18
N THR A 424 4.96 -26.27 4.31
CA THR A 424 5.40 -25.68 5.57
C THR A 424 6.93 -25.61 5.60
N ASN A 425 7.51 -24.73 6.43
CA ASN A 425 8.97 -24.56 6.56
C ASN A 425 9.76 -25.89 6.73
N ASP A 426 9.12 -26.94 7.22
CA ASP A 426 9.75 -28.24 7.49
C ASP A 426 9.73 -29.24 6.32
N SER A 427 9.08 -28.96 5.18
CA SER A 427 9.14 -29.90 4.05
C SER A 427 10.40 -29.81 3.22
N VAL A 428 10.78 -30.96 2.66
CA VAL A 428 11.83 -31.08 1.64
C VAL A 428 11.50 -30.23 0.40
N ILE A 429 10.24 -30.15 -0.04
CA ILE A 429 9.83 -29.25 -1.13
C ILE A 429 10.06 -27.78 -0.77
N PHE A 430 9.74 -27.36 0.46
CA PHE A 430 9.98 -25.99 0.89
C PHE A 430 11.48 -25.69 1.02
N LYS A 431 12.27 -26.63 1.55
CA LYS A 431 13.74 -26.50 1.63
C LYS A 431 14.41 -26.48 0.25
N LEU A 432 13.90 -27.24 -0.72
CA LEU A 432 14.30 -27.16 -2.14
C LEU A 432 13.89 -25.79 -2.71
N LEU A 433 12.65 -25.33 -2.49
CA LEU A 433 12.20 -23.99 -2.93
C LEU A 433 12.98 -22.85 -2.27
N GLU A 434 13.47 -23.03 -1.03
CA GLU A 434 14.27 -22.07 -0.26
C GLU A 434 15.75 -22.07 -0.69
N GLN A 435 16.31 -23.21 -1.12
CA GLN A 435 17.67 -23.31 -1.67
C GLN A 435 17.77 -22.90 -3.15
N TYR A 436 16.67 -23.01 -3.91
CA TYR A 436 16.68 -22.86 -5.37
C TYR A 436 15.84 -21.69 -5.90
N TRP A 437 15.33 -20.84 -4.99
CA TRP A 437 14.68 -19.55 -5.27
C TRP A 437 15.53 -18.64 -6.19
N THR A 438 16.85 -18.88 -6.19
CA THR A 438 17.91 -18.19 -6.89
C THR A 438 17.86 -18.39 -8.43
N ILE A 439 17.46 -19.56 -8.95
CA ILE A 439 17.82 -19.97 -10.33
C ILE A 439 16.75 -19.69 -11.41
N LEU A 440 15.57 -19.24 -10.99
CA LEU A 440 14.38 -19.20 -11.84
C LEU A 440 14.20 -17.89 -12.66
N ALA A 441 15.17 -16.97 -12.58
CA ALA A 441 15.12 -15.63 -13.16
C ALA A 441 15.98 -15.46 -14.44
N ASN A 442 16.65 -16.53 -14.88
CA ASN A 442 17.75 -16.47 -15.85
C ASN A 442 17.33 -16.37 -17.33
N CYS A 443 16.16 -15.80 -17.62
CA CYS A 443 15.67 -15.71 -18.99
C CYS A 443 14.99 -14.36 -19.15
N PHE A 444 15.71 -13.38 -19.71
CA PHE A 444 15.25 -12.26 -20.56
C PHE A 444 16.21 -11.04 -20.47
N ILE A 445 17.08 -10.95 -19.45
CA ILE A 445 18.01 -9.82 -19.25
C ILE A 445 19.40 -10.10 -19.84
N ALA A 446 19.48 -10.48 -21.12
CA ALA A 446 20.78 -10.67 -21.79
C ALA A 446 21.07 -9.66 -22.90
N GLU A 447 20.23 -8.64 -23.08
CA GLU A 447 20.59 -7.45 -23.85
C GLU A 447 20.39 -6.23 -22.96
N ASN A 448 21.50 -5.64 -22.51
CA ASN A 448 21.59 -4.43 -21.69
C ASN A 448 21.08 -3.15 -22.40
N GLU A 449 20.13 -3.29 -23.33
CA GLU A 449 19.55 -2.22 -24.12
C GLU A 449 18.02 -2.36 -24.06
N PHE A 450 17.36 -1.34 -23.49
CA PHE A 450 15.91 -1.23 -23.54
C PHE A 450 15.47 -1.33 -25.00
N ALA A 451 14.54 -2.23 -25.32
CA ALA A 451 14.05 -2.35 -26.70
C ALA A 451 13.38 -1.06 -27.20
N SER A 452 12.85 -0.26 -26.26
CA SER A 452 12.21 1.01 -26.54
C SER A 452 12.33 1.94 -25.32
N PRO A 453 12.59 3.24 -25.53
CA PRO A 453 12.59 4.22 -24.45
C PRO A 453 11.20 4.36 -23.84
N ILE A 454 11.13 4.40 -22.51
CA ILE A 454 9.89 4.58 -21.77
C ILE A 454 9.98 5.76 -20.79
N ARG A 455 8.81 6.18 -20.28
CA ARG A 455 8.73 6.99 -19.07
C ARG A 455 8.72 6.03 -17.88
N LEU A 456 9.69 6.16 -16.99
CA LEU A 456 9.92 5.25 -15.87
C LEU A 456 9.87 6.05 -14.55
N LEU A 457 9.07 5.60 -13.60
CA LEU A 457 9.11 6.07 -12.21
C LEU A 457 9.57 4.90 -11.35
N ILE A 458 10.68 5.05 -10.64
CA ILE A 458 11.34 3.96 -9.92
C ILE A 458 12.03 4.49 -8.66
N GLY A 459 12.10 3.68 -7.62
CA GLY A 459 12.71 4.10 -6.36
C GLY A 459 12.82 2.96 -5.35
N THR A 460 13.37 3.28 -4.18
CA THR A 460 13.58 2.33 -3.07
C THR A 460 13.14 2.90 -1.73
N THR A 461 12.84 2.01 -0.80
CA THR A 461 12.80 2.25 0.65
C THR A 461 14.20 2.21 1.24
N THR A 462 14.40 2.84 2.41
CA THR A 462 15.75 2.92 3.02
C THR A 462 16.27 1.63 3.63
N LYS A 463 15.40 0.67 3.93
CA LYS A 463 15.76 -0.65 4.47
C LYS A 463 15.11 -1.76 3.64
N GLU A 464 15.57 -1.92 2.41
CA GLU A 464 15.03 -2.90 1.47
C GLU A 464 15.12 -4.34 1.98
N MET A 465 16.31 -4.88 2.21
CA MET A 465 16.49 -6.30 2.55
C MET A 465 17.18 -6.50 3.91
N ASP A 466 17.08 -5.51 4.79
CA ASP A 466 17.72 -5.49 6.12
C ASP A 466 16.94 -6.32 7.19
N MET A 467 16.30 -7.43 6.81
CA MET A 467 15.53 -8.32 7.71
C MET A 467 16.37 -9.48 8.28
N ASP A 468 15.85 -10.21 9.28
CA ASP A 468 16.55 -11.23 10.12
C ASP A 468 17.47 -12.22 9.37
N PRO A 469 18.50 -12.80 10.04
CA PRO A 469 19.59 -13.53 9.39
C PRO A 469 19.13 -14.92 8.92
N LYS A 470 18.82 -15.06 7.63
CA LYS A 470 18.84 -16.37 6.97
C LYS A 470 20.19 -16.61 6.29
N PRO A 471 20.74 -17.84 6.36
CA PRO A 471 22.01 -18.18 5.74
C PRO A 471 21.79 -18.37 4.23
N GLU A 472 22.67 -17.74 3.44
CA GLU A 472 22.70 -17.71 1.97
C GLU A 472 21.62 -16.81 1.36
N SER A 473 22.04 -15.56 1.11
CA SER A 473 21.15 -14.53 0.67
C SER A 473 20.76 -14.67 -0.80
N PRO A 474 19.54 -14.21 -1.11
CA PRO A 474 19.03 -14.09 -2.44
C PRO A 474 19.87 -13.44 -3.54
N THR A 475 20.74 -12.53 -3.19
CA THR A 475 21.20 -11.57 -4.19
C THR A 475 22.24 -12.12 -5.13
N HIS A 476 22.90 -13.25 -4.79
CA HIS A 476 23.98 -13.84 -5.60
C HIS A 476 23.61 -13.97 -7.09
N GLN A 477 22.37 -14.36 -7.39
CA GLN A 477 21.97 -14.68 -8.76
C GLN A 477 21.40 -13.51 -9.53
N LEU A 478 20.74 -12.60 -8.81
CA LEU A 478 20.34 -11.30 -9.34
C LEU A 478 21.57 -10.52 -9.85
N PHE A 479 22.73 -10.61 -9.20
CA PHE A 479 23.99 -10.06 -9.74
C PHE A 479 24.48 -10.75 -11.04
N VAL A 480 24.28 -12.07 -11.17
CA VAL A 480 24.60 -12.82 -12.40
C VAL A 480 23.71 -12.36 -13.56
N GLU A 481 22.43 -12.07 -13.31
CA GLU A 481 21.49 -11.55 -14.31
C GLU A 481 21.89 -10.18 -14.87
N PHE A 482 22.50 -9.31 -14.07
CA PHE A 482 23.02 -8.02 -14.53
C PHE A 482 24.47 -8.10 -15.05
N ASN A 483 24.99 -9.33 -15.25
CA ASN A 483 26.33 -9.60 -15.77
C ASN A 483 27.46 -8.99 -14.91
N PHE A 484 27.26 -8.90 -13.58
CA PHE A 484 28.32 -8.50 -12.66
C PHE A 484 29.38 -9.59 -12.58
N GLN A 485 30.62 -9.26 -12.94
CA GLN A 485 31.76 -10.16 -12.83
C GLN A 485 32.33 -10.16 -11.39
N ASN A 486 32.97 -11.26 -11.00
CA ASN A 486 33.68 -11.41 -9.73
C ASN A 486 32.82 -11.18 -8.48
N ILE A 487 31.55 -11.57 -8.52
CA ILE A 487 30.59 -11.34 -7.45
C ILE A 487 31.02 -11.88 -6.08
N ASP A 488 31.67 -13.05 -6.04
CA ASP A 488 32.16 -13.63 -4.79
C ASP A 488 33.27 -12.76 -4.19
N GLU A 489 34.14 -12.20 -5.02
CA GLU A 489 35.18 -11.27 -4.60
C GLU A 489 34.58 -9.95 -4.08
N VAL A 490 33.54 -9.43 -4.75
CA VAL A 490 32.81 -8.23 -4.32
C VAL A 490 32.11 -8.46 -2.99
N ARG A 491 31.43 -9.60 -2.84
CA ARG A 491 30.76 -9.98 -1.61
C ARG A 491 31.76 -10.14 -0.48
N GLN A 492 32.88 -10.82 -0.74
CA GLN A 492 33.94 -10.99 0.26
C GLN A 492 34.49 -9.63 0.69
N LYS A 493 34.82 -8.77 -0.27
CA LYS A 493 35.27 -7.39 -0.01
C LYS A 493 34.24 -6.59 0.79
N PHE A 494 32.95 -6.71 0.45
CA PHE A 494 31.87 -6.06 1.18
C PHE A 494 31.86 -6.48 2.64
N TYR A 495 31.85 -7.78 2.92
CA TYR A 495 31.84 -8.27 4.30
C TYR A 495 33.15 -7.97 5.04
N ASP A 496 34.28 -7.93 4.35
CA ASP A 496 35.56 -7.51 4.94
C ASP A 496 35.50 -6.03 5.35
N ASP A 497 35.02 -5.14 4.48
CA ASP A 497 34.88 -3.71 4.79
C ASP A 497 33.81 -3.46 5.86
N TRP A 498 32.72 -4.23 5.84
CA TRP A 498 31.66 -4.22 6.84
C TRP A 498 32.19 -4.58 8.23
N ASN A 499 32.84 -5.74 8.36
CA ASN A 499 33.38 -6.23 9.62
C ASN A 499 34.49 -5.32 10.16
N ASN A 500 35.21 -4.62 9.28
CA ASN A 500 36.22 -3.64 9.64
C ASN A 500 35.66 -2.23 9.88
N THR A 501 34.34 -2.04 9.92
CA THR A 501 33.66 -0.73 10.13
C THR A 501 34.05 0.36 9.12
N ARG A 502 34.51 -0.04 7.93
CA ARG A 502 34.92 0.87 6.85
C ARG A 502 33.72 1.39 6.07
N LEU A 503 32.59 0.70 6.16
CA LEU A 503 31.32 1.10 5.58
C LEU A 503 30.65 2.08 6.53
N GLY A 504 30.43 3.32 6.08
CA GLY A 504 29.78 4.37 6.87
C GLY A 504 28.26 4.19 7.04
N PHE A 505 27.76 2.97 6.87
CA PHE A 505 26.34 2.60 6.87
C PHE A 505 26.16 1.18 7.41
N ASN A 506 24.91 0.81 7.71
CA ASN A 506 24.54 -0.49 8.27
C ASN A 506 23.41 -1.15 7.45
N HIS A 507 23.66 -1.38 6.16
CA HIS A 507 22.78 -2.08 5.20
C HIS A 507 23.36 -3.39 4.67
N LYS A 508 22.63 -4.51 4.78
CA LYS A 508 23.12 -5.80 4.27
C LYS A 508 23.50 -5.74 2.79
N PHE A 509 24.33 -6.69 2.34
CA PHE A 509 24.77 -6.82 0.95
C PHE A 509 23.59 -6.77 -0.04
N ASP A 510 22.43 -7.29 0.36
CA ASP A 510 21.24 -7.35 -0.46
C ASP A 510 20.56 -6.00 -0.67
N THR A 511 20.48 -5.21 0.38
CA THR A 511 19.98 -3.84 0.33
C THR A 511 20.90 -3.01 -0.57
N GLN A 512 22.22 -3.18 -0.42
CA GLN A 512 23.22 -2.51 -1.24
C GLN A 512 23.12 -2.90 -2.72
N TYR A 513 22.77 -4.14 -3.03
CA TYR A 513 22.48 -4.57 -4.39
C TYR A 513 21.27 -3.82 -4.98
N MET A 514 20.14 -3.78 -4.27
CA MET A 514 18.94 -3.07 -4.74
C MET A 514 19.22 -1.60 -5.02
N PHE A 515 20.01 -0.99 -4.14
CA PHE A 515 20.49 0.38 -4.27
C PHE A 515 21.40 0.64 -5.48
N GLN A 516 22.01 -0.39 -6.08
CA GLN A 516 22.77 -0.27 -7.32
C GLN A 516 21.90 -0.55 -8.56
N VAL A 517 21.02 -1.55 -8.49
CA VAL A 517 20.17 -1.95 -9.63
C VAL A 517 19.20 -0.86 -10.05
N ILE A 518 18.58 -0.20 -9.08
CA ILE A 518 17.54 0.80 -9.33
C ILE A 518 18.07 2.01 -10.11
N PRO A 519 19.16 2.69 -9.67
CA PRO A 519 19.76 3.77 -10.46
C PRO A 519 20.35 3.25 -11.78
N TYR A 520 20.92 2.04 -11.83
CA TYR A 520 21.41 1.46 -13.08
C TYR A 520 20.30 1.28 -14.13
N THR A 521 19.14 0.77 -13.70
CA THR A 521 17.94 0.60 -14.54
C THR A 521 17.44 1.95 -15.03
N ALA A 522 17.35 2.93 -14.14
CA ALA A 522 16.93 4.29 -14.48
C ALA A 522 17.86 4.96 -15.50
N LEU A 523 19.18 4.83 -15.29
CA LEU A 523 20.21 5.34 -16.20
C LEU A 523 20.22 4.63 -17.55
N SER A 524 20.02 3.32 -17.57
CA SER A 524 19.96 2.55 -18.81
C SER A 524 18.77 2.99 -19.67
N ASN A 525 17.60 3.25 -19.07
CA ASN A 525 16.46 3.84 -19.79
C ASN A 525 16.80 5.23 -20.36
N VAL A 526 17.44 6.11 -19.58
CA VAL A 526 17.86 7.45 -20.02
C VAL A 526 18.86 7.37 -21.18
N LYS A 527 19.85 6.47 -21.12
CA LYS A 527 20.82 6.23 -22.20
C LYS A 527 20.16 5.78 -23.50
N ASN A 528 19.04 5.05 -23.40
CA ASN A 528 18.23 4.63 -24.55
C ASN A 528 17.24 5.70 -25.03
N GLY A 529 17.30 6.93 -24.50
CA GLY A 529 16.45 8.06 -24.88
C GLY A 529 15.12 8.13 -24.13
N GLY A 530 14.96 7.34 -23.06
CA GLY A 530 13.81 7.38 -22.16
C GLY A 530 13.91 8.52 -21.14
N ILE A 531 12.85 8.64 -20.33
CA ILE A 531 12.78 9.59 -19.23
C ILE A 531 12.59 8.78 -17.95
N SER A 532 13.46 8.95 -16.97
CA SER A 532 13.36 8.27 -15.68
C SER A 532 13.14 9.30 -14.57
N TYR A 533 12.34 8.95 -13.57
CA TYR A 533 12.12 9.69 -12.34
C TYR A 533 12.55 8.77 -11.20
N LEU A 534 13.59 9.16 -10.47
CA LEU A 534 14.20 8.38 -9.40
C LEU A 534 13.77 8.93 -8.04
N TYR A 535 13.34 8.10 -7.10
CA TYR A 535 12.98 8.53 -5.75
C TYR A 535 13.56 7.61 -4.66
N SER A 536 13.72 8.16 -3.45
CA SER A 536 14.14 7.42 -2.24
C SER A 536 13.17 7.72 -1.10
N TYR A 537 12.53 6.69 -0.56
CA TYR A 537 11.58 6.79 0.57
C TYR A 537 12.29 6.58 1.90
N ARG A 538 12.29 7.62 2.74
CA ARG A 538 13.14 7.68 3.93
C ARG A 538 12.41 7.92 5.25
N ASN A 539 11.09 7.73 5.30
CA ASN A 539 10.39 7.83 6.59
C ASN A 539 11.03 6.88 7.62
N PRO A 540 11.60 7.40 8.72
CA PRO A 540 12.35 6.60 9.67
C PRO A 540 11.48 5.64 10.49
N LYS A 541 10.16 5.86 10.55
CA LYS A 541 9.23 5.01 11.32
C LYS A 541 8.92 3.70 10.60
N HIS A 542 8.75 3.77 9.28
CA HIS A 542 8.42 2.63 8.44
C HIS A 542 9.38 2.58 7.24
N PRO A 543 10.67 2.28 7.47
CA PRO A 543 11.70 2.36 6.43
C PRO A 543 11.87 1.06 5.62
N PHE A 544 11.14 -0.02 5.95
CA PHE A 544 11.43 -1.35 5.43
C PHE A 544 10.83 -1.59 4.05
N HIS A 545 11.27 -2.67 3.39
CA HIS A 545 10.70 -3.14 2.13
C HIS A 545 9.18 -2.97 2.09
N THR A 546 8.69 -2.34 1.04
CA THR A 546 7.25 -2.18 0.72
C THR A 546 6.40 -1.47 1.78
N ASP A 547 6.98 -0.93 2.85
CA ASP A 547 6.26 -0.12 3.83
C ASP A 547 5.62 1.12 3.21
N ASP A 548 6.21 1.67 2.14
CA ASP A 548 5.67 2.80 1.40
C ASP A 548 4.39 2.45 0.61
N LEU A 549 4.18 1.18 0.30
CA LEU A 549 2.94 0.71 -0.34
C LEU A 549 1.75 0.63 0.63
N SER A 550 1.99 0.80 1.93
CA SER A 550 0.91 0.97 2.93
C SER A 550 -0.02 2.11 2.54
N TYR A 551 0.53 3.19 1.98
CA TYR A 551 -0.22 4.39 1.63
C TYR A 551 -1.02 4.27 0.33
N LEU A 552 -0.64 3.33 -0.55
CA LEU A 552 -1.26 3.16 -1.87
C LEU A 552 -2.20 1.95 -1.92
N LEU A 553 -1.77 0.83 -1.33
CA LEU A 553 -2.38 -0.48 -1.54
C LEU A 553 -2.65 -1.23 -0.21
N GLY A 554 -2.23 -0.66 0.92
CA GLY A 554 -2.45 -1.23 2.25
C GLY A 554 -1.49 -2.37 2.61
N VAL A 555 -0.38 -2.52 1.87
CA VAL A 555 0.68 -3.48 2.24
C VAL A 555 1.31 -3.02 3.55
N HIS A 556 1.51 -3.93 4.51
CA HIS A 556 2.02 -3.60 5.85
C HIS A 556 1.21 -2.50 6.57
N SER A 557 -0.12 -2.50 6.43
CA SER A 557 -1.01 -1.47 7.01
C SER A 557 -0.69 -1.16 8.49
N PHE A 558 -0.60 0.13 8.78
CA PHE A 558 -0.47 0.70 10.13
C PHE A 558 -1.40 1.91 10.27
N GLU A 559 -1.63 2.37 11.49
CA GLU A 559 -2.39 3.61 11.75
C GLU A 559 -1.48 4.82 11.52
N PRO A 560 -1.72 5.63 10.47
CA PRO A 560 -0.80 6.70 10.10
C PRO A 560 -0.90 7.86 11.08
N ASP A 561 0.25 8.40 11.46
CA ASP A 561 0.32 9.67 12.16
C ASP A 561 0.05 10.88 11.23
N ASP A 562 0.18 12.10 11.76
CA ASP A 562 -0.12 13.30 10.98
C ASP A 562 0.91 13.61 9.88
N ASN A 563 2.18 13.17 10.03
CA ASN A 563 3.20 13.27 8.98
C ASN A 563 2.96 12.21 7.89
N GLU A 564 2.65 10.98 8.30
CA GLU A 564 2.38 9.85 7.42
C GLU A 564 1.12 10.05 6.58
N LYS A 565 0.11 10.77 7.11
CA LYS A 565 -1.03 11.23 6.31
C LYS A 565 -0.61 12.17 5.19
N GLN A 566 0.37 13.04 5.40
CA GLN A 566 0.89 13.93 4.36
C GLN A 566 1.66 13.13 3.31
N ILE A 567 2.52 12.19 3.75
CA ILE A 567 3.22 11.26 2.86
C ILE A 567 2.21 10.48 2.02
N GLY A 568 1.17 9.92 2.63
CA GLY A 568 0.19 9.13 1.91
C GLY A 568 -0.66 9.95 0.94
N ALA A 569 -0.95 11.22 1.24
CA ALA A 569 -1.58 12.12 0.26
C ALA A 569 -0.63 12.42 -0.92
N PHE A 570 0.64 12.69 -0.63
CA PHE A 570 1.68 12.93 -1.63
C PHE A 570 1.88 11.72 -2.56
N TYR A 571 2.04 10.51 -2.00
CA TYR A 571 2.18 9.26 -2.74
C TYR A 571 1.03 9.03 -3.72
N ARG A 572 -0.22 9.18 -3.24
CA ARG A 572 -1.42 8.98 -4.07
C ARG A 572 -1.49 9.97 -5.22
N GLU A 573 -1.14 11.23 -4.99
CA GLU A 573 -1.04 12.24 -6.05
C GLU A 573 0.04 11.88 -7.06
N MET A 574 1.26 11.60 -6.58
CA MET A 574 2.43 11.32 -7.41
C MET A 574 2.19 10.17 -8.38
N PHE A 575 1.69 9.04 -7.86
CA PHE A 575 1.51 7.84 -8.69
C PHE A 575 0.29 7.91 -9.59
N SER A 576 -0.83 8.46 -9.13
CA SER A 576 -2.01 8.63 -10.00
C SER A 576 -1.74 9.63 -11.14
N THR A 577 -1.01 10.71 -10.87
CA THR A 577 -0.61 11.71 -11.87
C THR A 577 0.38 11.13 -12.87
N PHE A 578 1.35 10.34 -12.41
CA PHE A 578 2.26 9.63 -13.30
C PHE A 578 1.52 8.69 -14.26
N VAL A 579 0.54 7.92 -13.76
CA VAL A 579 -0.26 7.04 -14.63
C VAL A 579 -1.05 7.83 -15.67
N LYS A 580 -1.56 9.02 -15.30
CA LYS A 580 -2.35 9.88 -16.21
C LYS A 580 -1.54 10.66 -17.24
N THR A 581 -0.28 10.99 -16.94
CA THR A 581 0.45 12.00 -17.71
C THR A 581 1.87 11.58 -18.10
N GLY A 582 2.41 10.54 -17.45
CA GLY A 582 3.82 10.17 -17.54
C GLY A 582 4.76 11.15 -16.84
N VAL A 583 4.23 12.05 -16.00
CA VAL A 583 4.98 13.00 -15.16
C VAL A 583 4.41 12.91 -13.74
N PRO A 584 5.22 12.62 -12.70
CA PRO A 584 4.72 12.38 -11.35
C PRO A 584 4.26 13.65 -10.62
N ASP A 585 4.97 14.76 -10.82
CA ASP A 585 4.60 16.10 -10.34
C ASP A 585 5.39 17.16 -11.14
N ASN A 586 4.93 18.42 -11.17
CA ASN A 586 5.62 19.49 -11.88
C ASN A 586 6.96 19.91 -11.23
N HIS A 587 7.19 19.57 -9.97
CA HIS A 587 8.42 19.84 -9.23
C HIS A 587 9.33 18.62 -9.09
N PHE A 588 8.91 17.45 -9.56
CA PHE A 588 9.75 16.25 -9.63
C PHE A 588 10.47 16.25 -10.98
N GLU A 589 11.75 16.60 -10.95
CA GLU A 589 12.58 16.70 -12.14
C GLU A 589 12.99 15.30 -12.66
N PRO A 590 13.07 15.09 -13.98
CA PRO A 590 13.63 13.87 -14.55
C PRO A 590 15.11 13.67 -14.20
N LEU A 591 15.51 12.41 -14.05
CA LEU A 591 16.88 11.99 -13.73
C LEU A 591 17.91 12.59 -14.71
N ASN A 592 18.78 13.41 -14.18
CA ASN A 592 20.02 13.88 -14.76
C ASN A 592 21.15 12.88 -14.45
N ALA A 593 21.60 12.16 -15.47
CA ALA A 593 22.65 11.15 -15.34
C ALA A 593 24.00 11.66 -14.81
N THR A 594 24.26 12.97 -14.83
CA THR A 594 25.48 13.56 -14.26
C THR A 594 25.34 13.87 -12.77
N LEU A 595 24.16 14.33 -12.35
CA LEU A 595 23.90 14.71 -10.96
C LEU A 595 23.41 13.54 -10.11
N MET A 596 22.87 12.49 -10.75
CA MET A 596 22.16 11.40 -10.08
C MET A 596 21.10 11.95 -9.13
N ASP A 597 20.32 12.90 -9.63
CA ASP A 597 19.25 13.55 -8.89
C ASP A 597 18.06 12.62 -8.67
N TYR A 598 17.42 12.81 -7.52
CA TYR A 598 16.31 11.98 -7.10
C TYR A 598 15.40 12.76 -6.17
N LEU A 599 14.14 12.32 -6.08
CA LEU A 599 13.21 12.85 -5.10
C LEU A 599 13.42 12.14 -3.76
N TYR A 600 13.90 12.89 -2.77
CA TYR A 600 13.92 12.48 -1.38
C TYR A 600 12.50 12.59 -0.82
N ILE A 601 11.94 11.48 -0.31
CA ILE A 601 10.58 11.45 0.26
C ILE A 601 10.63 11.17 1.75
N ASP A 602 10.43 12.22 2.52
CA ASP A 602 10.08 12.20 3.93
C ASP A 602 9.19 13.42 4.23
N PHE A 603 8.53 13.39 5.38
CA PHE A 603 7.73 14.51 5.84
C PHE A 603 7.84 14.65 7.35
N ASP A 604 8.21 15.85 7.80
CA ASP A 604 8.22 16.16 9.21
C ASP A 604 7.76 17.60 9.47
N ASN A 605 6.61 17.72 10.12
CA ASN A 605 6.04 19.02 10.50
C ASN A 605 6.88 19.78 11.53
N GLU A 606 7.64 19.10 12.39
CA GLU A 606 8.43 19.76 13.45
C GLU A 606 9.67 20.44 12.87
N THR A 607 10.36 19.74 11.97
CA THR A 607 11.55 20.27 11.27
C THR A 607 11.21 21.08 10.03
N GLY A 608 9.99 20.94 9.51
CA GLY A 608 9.55 21.54 8.25
C GLY A 608 10.02 20.77 7.01
N LEU A 609 10.55 19.56 7.19
CA LEU A 609 11.00 18.68 6.11
C LEU A 609 9.81 18.27 5.23
N LYS A 610 10.03 18.35 3.92
CA LYS A 610 9.06 17.96 2.88
C LYS A 610 9.79 17.22 1.77
N PRO A 611 9.07 16.50 0.89
CA PRO A 611 9.68 15.92 -0.29
C PRO A 611 10.38 16.99 -1.13
N HIS A 612 11.61 16.71 -1.56
CA HIS A 612 12.44 17.65 -2.33
C HIS A 612 13.48 16.90 -3.17
N MET A 613 14.01 17.57 -4.19
CA MET A 613 15.09 17.00 -5.02
C MET A 613 16.42 17.06 -4.27
N GLU A 614 17.16 15.97 -4.31
CA GLU A 614 18.56 15.85 -3.90
C GLU A 614 19.41 15.31 -5.06
N ASN A 615 20.74 15.35 -4.90
CA ASN A 615 21.72 14.82 -5.86
C ASN A 615 22.52 13.67 -5.24
N ASP A 616 23.34 13.00 -6.05
CA ASP A 616 24.24 11.93 -5.62
C ASP A 616 23.50 10.74 -4.95
N TYR A 617 22.44 10.24 -5.60
CA TYR A 617 21.70 9.06 -5.13
C TYR A 617 22.62 7.91 -4.68
N GLU A 618 23.65 7.59 -5.48
CA GLU A 618 24.61 6.52 -5.17
C GLU A 618 25.36 6.73 -3.84
N HIS A 619 25.66 7.98 -3.48
CA HIS A 619 26.29 8.28 -2.20
C HIS A 619 25.31 8.15 -1.04
N GLU A 620 24.05 8.55 -1.26
CA GLU A 620 22.97 8.41 -0.28
C GLU A 620 22.72 6.94 0.09
N VAL A 621 22.68 6.05 -0.90
CA VAL A 621 22.32 4.64 -0.70
C VAL A 621 23.51 3.70 -0.49
N GLY A 622 24.66 3.99 -1.10
CA GLY A 622 25.87 3.14 -1.08
C GLY A 622 27.02 3.66 -0.22
N GLY A 623 26.91 4.87 0.35
CA GLY A 623 27.99 5.51 1.10
C GLY A 623 29.30 5.60 0.31
N LYS A 624 30.42 5.16 0.91
CA LYS A 624 31.74 5.06 0.25
C LYS A 624 31.96 3.73 -0.48
N PHE A 625 30.99 2.82 -0.46
CA PHE A 625 31.12 1.52 -1.12
C PHE A 625 30.82 1.65 -2.61
N ARG A 626 31.86 1.95 -3.39
CA ARG A 626 31.82 1.78 -4.85
C ARG A 626 32.30 0.37 -5.16
N ALA A 627 31.38 -0.56 -5.38
CA ALA A 627 31.71 -1.82 -6.01
C ALA A 627 31.74 -1.57 -7.52
N PHE A 628 32.98 -1.42 -8.03
CA PHE A 628 33.41 -1.15 -9.41
C PHE A 628 33.32 0.29 -9.90
#